data_AF-A0A1Q8JLG9-F1
#
_entry.id   AF-A0A1Q8JLG9-F1
#
_cell.length_a   1.000
_cell.length_b   1.000
_cell.length_c   1.000
_cell.angle_alpha   90.00
_cell.angle_beta   90.00
_cell.angle_gamma   90.00
#
_symmetry.space_group_name_H-M   'P 1'
#
loop_
_entity.id
_entity.type
_entity.pdbx_description
1 polymer ?
#
loop_
_entity_poly.entity_id
_entity_poly.type
_entity_poly.pdbx_seq_one_letter_code
_entity_poly.pdbx_strand_id
1 'polypeptide(L)'
;MSDDARPVLVVLGTEPDAGSGPAGCGADDLLAEADTVFTFPRGPESVALFYAEAWRVEGVSPRDAVARFTTWAGAAPSGTAVLLVAGEPRSDVALGAVLDGLERCCPDLDVRVPAGTRVAPPHRSPLIG
;
A
#
# COMPACT_ATOMS: atom_id res chain seq x y z
N MET A 1 20.19 -20.01 11.31
CA MET A 1 19.73 -19.48 10.00
C MET A 1 18.92 -18.26 10.35
N SER A 2 19.57 -17.10 10.47
CA SER A 2 18.85 -15.85 10.65
C SER A 2 18.21 -15.55 9.31
N ASP A 3 16.88 -15.56 9.26
CA ASP A 3 16.18 -14.98 8.12
C ASP A 3 16.68 -13.53 8.02
N ASP A 4 17.20 -13.14 6.86
CA ASP A 4 17.55 -11.75 6.54
C ASP A 4 16.22 -11.00 6.42
N ALA A 5 15.57 -10.81 7.58
CA ALA A 5 14.24 -10.26 7.67
C ALA A 5 14.37 -8.76 7.45
N ARG A 6 14.34 -8.38 6.18
CA ARG A 6 14.37 -7.01 5.67
C ARG A 6 12.95 -6.42 5.65
N PRO A 7 12.81 -5.08 5.76
CA PRO A 7 11.50 -4.47 5.71
C PRO A 7 10.90 -4.65 4.32
N VAL A 8 9.58 -4.86 4.24
CA VAL A 8 8.85 -5.09 2.99
C VAL A 8 7.81 -4.01 2.80
N LEU A 9 7.81 -3.35 1.63
CA LEU A 9 6.76 -2.44 1.20
C LEU A 9 6.02 -3.03 0.00
N VAL A 10 4.76 -3.43 0.19
CA VAL A 10 3.92 -3.95 -0.88
C VAL A 10 3.02 -2.85 -1.41
N VAL A 11 3.10 -2.54 -2.70
CA VAL A 11 2.28 -1.51 -3.34
C VAL A 11 1.10 -2.16 -4.04
N LEU A 12 -0.12 -1.79 -3.63
CA LEU A 12 -1.37 -2.30 -4.19
C LEU A 12 -2.21 -1.18 -4.79
N GLY A 13 -2.81 -1.48 -5.93
CA GLY A 13 -3.83 -0.64 -6.53
C GLY A 13 -5.17 -0.80 -5.84
N THR A 14 -6.01 0.22 -5.91
CA THR A 14 -7.43 0.14 -5.57
C THR A 14 -8.27 0.13 -6.84
N GLU A 15 -9.28 -0.73 -6.91
CA GLU A 15 -10.20 -0.71 -8.04
C GLU A 15 -11.00 0.60 -8.07
N PRO A 16 -11.34 1.14 -9.24
CA PRO A 16 -12.31 2.23 -9.32
C PRO A 16 -13.64 1.79 -8.70
N ASP A 17 -14.39 2.76 -8.13
CA ASP A 17 -15.76 2.59 -7.60
C ASP A 17 -16.74 2.16 -8.72
N ALA A 18 -16.64 0.91 -9.19
CA ALA A 18 -17.62 0.11 -9.92
C ALA A 18 -16.93 -1.03 -10.68
N GLY A 19 -17.03 -2.25 -10.13
CA GLY A 19 -17.23 -3.45 -10.93
C GLY A 19 -16.00 -4.14 -11.52
N SER A 20 -15.82 -5.38 -11.07
CA SER A 20 -15.25 -6.49 -11.85
C SER A 20 -13.75 -6.46 -12.14
N GLY A 21 -12.94 -6.39 -11.09
CA GLY A 21 -11.70 -7.17 -11.02
C GLY A 21 -11.86 -8.25 -9.95
N PRO A 22 -11.31 -9.48 -10.12
CA PRO A 22 -11.16 -10.34 -8.97
C PRO A 22 -10.32 -9.57 -7.95
N ALA A 23 -10.83 -9.37 -6.73
CA ALA A 23 -9.98 -8.96 -5.63
C ALA A 23 -8.79 -9.92 -5.66
N GLY A 24 -7.57 -9.38 -5.82
CA GLY A 24 -6.40 -10.23 -5.90
C GLY A 24 -6.38 -11.10 -4.65
N CYS A 25 -6.41 -12.42 -4.82
CA CYS A 25 -6.54 -13.36 -3.71
C CYS A 25 -5.44 -13.07 -2.67
N GLY A 26 -5.81 -12.66 -1.45
CA GLY A 26 -4.90 -12.36 -0.34
C GLY A 26 -4.52 -10.88 -0.15
N ALA A 27 -5.07 -9.93 -0.92
CA ALA A 27 -4.80 -8.50 -0.72
C ALA A 27 -5.46 -7.94 0.57
N ASP A 28 -6.60 -8.51 0.93
CA ASP A 28 -7.35 -8.27 2.17
C ASP A 28 -6.61 -8.81 3.40
N ASP A 29 -6.15 -10.07 3.34
CA ASP A 29 -5.33 -10.66 4.42
C ASP A 29 -4.05 -9.84 4.62
N LEU A 30 -3.39 -9.45 3.53
CA LEU A 30 -2.18 -8.63 3.57
C LEU A 30 -2.41 -7.25 4.20
N LEU A 31 -3.57 -6.62 3.96
CA LEU A 31 -3.94 -5.37 4.60
C LEU A 31 -4.26 -5.53 6.09
N ALA A 32 -4.91 -6.62 6.47
CA ALA A 32 -5.26 -6.92 7.86
C ALA A 32 -4.02 -7.24 8.72
N GLU A 33 -3.04 -7.92 8.13
CA GLU A 33 -1.81 -8.37 8.80
C GLU A 33 -0.68 -7.32 8.77
N ALA A 34 -0.75 -6.31 7.90
CA ALA A 34 0.28 -5.29 7.78
C ALA A 34 0.51 -4.52 9.09
N ASP A 35 1.78 -4.26 9.42
CA ASP A 35 2.17 -3.42 10.56
C ASP A 35 1.77 -1.96 10.33
N THR A 36 1.81 -1.52 9.07
CA THR A 36 1.49 -0.15 8.67
C THR A 36 0.86 -0.15 7.27
N VAL A 37 -0.20 0.63 7.09
CA VAL A 37 -0.87 0.82 5.80
C VAL A 37 -0.74 2.29 5.41
N PHE A 38 0.15 2.57 4.47
CA PHE A 38 0.26 3.88 3.86
C PHE A 38 -0.79 4.09 2.78
N THR A 39 -1.31 5.32 2.69
CA THR A 39 -2.26 5.71 1.66
C THR A 39 -1.69 6.86 0.86
N PHE A 40 -1.49 6.64 -0.43
CA PHE A 40 -1.14 7.71 -1.36
C PHE A 40 -2.34 8.65 -1.56
N PRO A 41 -2.13 9.89 -2.05
CA PRO A 41 -3.23 10.82 -2.24
C PRO A 41 -4.27 10.29 -3.25
N ARG A 42 -5.46 10.90 -3.25
CA ARG A 42 -6.57 10.64 -4.18
C ARG A 42 -7.42 9.38 -3.90
N GLY A 43 -7.74 9.14 -2.63
CA GLY A 43 -8.90 8.32 -2.25
C GLY A 43 -8.71 6.91 -1.67
N PRO A 44 -7.52 6.28 -1.62
CA PRO A 44 -7.42 4.92 -1.07
C PRO A 44 -7.58 4.83 0.45
N GLU A 45 -7.58 5.95 1.17
CA GLU A 45 -7.71 5.99 2.63
C GLU A 45 -8.98 5.31 3.14
N SER A 46 -10.12 5.55 2.48
CA SER A 46 -11.39 4.90 2.86
C SER A 46 -11.36 3.38 2.68
N VAL A 47 -10.59 2.88 1.72
CA VAL A 47 -10.38 1.45 1.49
C VAL A 47 -9.44 0.89 2.57
N ALA A 48 -8.35 1.58 2.87
CA ALA A 48 -7.43 1.19 3.95
C ALA A 48 -8.16 1.05 5.29
N LEU A 49 -8.96 2.05 5.66
CA LEU A 49 -9.72 2.06 6.92
C LEU A 49 -10.80 0.98 7.00
N PHE A 50 -11.19 0.39 5.88
CA PHE A 50 -12.11 -0.75 5.87
C PHE A 50 -11.41 -2.07 6.21
N TYR A 51 -10.18 -2.26 5.72
CA TYR A 51 -9.43 -3.52 5.86
C TYR A 51 -8.43 -3.52 7.02
N ALA A 52 -7.99 -2.36 7.49
CA ALA A 52 -6.98 -2.21 8.52
C ALA A 52 -7.46 -1.32 9.68
N GLU A 53 -6.88 -1.55 10.86
CA GLU A 53 -7.16 -0.74 12.04
C GLU A 53 -6.67 0.71 11.85
N ALA A 54 -7.50 1.70 12.20
CA ALA A 54 -7.24 3.11 11.90
C ALA A 54 -5.89 3.64 12.42
N TRP A 55 -5.39 3.12 13.54
CA TRP A 55 -4.08 3.51 14.11
C TRP A 55 -2.86 3.04 13.30
N ARG A 56 -3.04 2.13 12.33
CA ARG A 56 -2.00 1.63 11.43
C ARG A 56 -2.04 2.34 10.08
N VAL A 57 -3.09 3.12 9.81
CA VAL A 57 -3.28 3.80 8.53
C VAL A 57 -2.62 5.18 8.56
N GLU A 58 -1.77 5.44 7.59
CA GLU A 58 -1.02 6.69 7.49
C GLU A 58 -1.09 7.31 6.10
N GLY A 59 -1.52 8.58 6.03
CA GLY A 59 -1.45 9.36 4.80
C GLY A 59 -0.01 9.74 4.45
N VAL A 60 0.37 9.59 3.18
CA VAL A 60 1.67 10.00 2.68
C VAL A 60 1.52 10.78 1.37
N SER A 61 2.33 11.82 1.17
CA SER A 61 2.37 12.56 -0.08
C SER A 61 3.55 12.10 -0.95
N PRO A 62 3.49 12.21 -2.28
CA PRO A 62 4.64 11.88 -3.13
C PRO A 62 5.90 12.67 -2.77
N ARG A 63 5.75 13.87 -2.20
CA ARG A 63 6.85 14.77 -1.86
C ARG A 63 7.68 14.27 -0.68
N ASP A 64 7.04 13.63 0.30
CA ASP A 64 7.68 13.16 1.54
C ASP A 64 7.76 11.63 1.65
N ALA A 65 7.15 10.89 0.71
CA ALA A 65 7.10 9.44 0.70
C ALA A 65 8.47 8.76 0.89
N VAL A 66 9.49 9.16 0.13
CA VAL A 66 10.84 8.57 0.25
C VAL A 66 11.40 8.72 1.66
N ALA A 67 11.26 9.90 2.27
CA ALA A 67 11.74 10.15 3.62
C ALA A 67 10.93 9.36 4.66
N ARG A 68 9.60 9.29 4.49
CA ARG A 68 8.70 8.58 5.39
C ARG A 68 8.97 7.08 5.39
N PHE A 69 9.07 6.47 4.21
CA PHE A 69 9.34 5.05 4.05
C PHE A 69 10.74 4.66 4.53
N THR A 70 11.76 5.48 4.25
CA THR A 70 13.13 5.24 4.78
C THR A 70 13.13 5.30 6.31
N THR A 71 12.42 6.26 6.90
CA THR A 71 12.29 6.37 8.36
C THR A 71 11.57 5.16 8.96
N TRP A 72 10.47 4.73 8.34
CA TRP A 72 9.74 3.53 8.76
C TRP A 72 10.60 2.27 8.68
N ALA A 73 11.27 2.04 7.55
CA ALA A 73 12.15 0.89 7.34
C ALA A 73 13.28 0.80 8.39
N GLY A 74 13.83 1.96 8.80
CA GLY A 74 14.83 2.03 9.87
C GLY A 74 14.27 1.74 11.27
N ALA A 75 12.98 1.98 11.51
CA ALA A 75 12.32 1.71 12.78
C ALA A 75 11.75 0.28 12.88
N ALA A 76 11.39 -0.33 11.75
CA ALA A 76 10.80 -1.65 11.65
C ALA A 76 11.61 -2.53 10.67
N PRO A 77 12.81 -3.00 11.06
CA PRO A 77 13.73 -3.67 10.15
C PRO A 77 13.19 -4.99 9.58
N SER A 78 12.18 -5.58 10.20
CA SER A 78 11.49 -6.79 9.71
C SER A 78 9.98 -6.56 9.52
N GLY A 79 9.56 -5.31 9.43
CA GLY A 79 8.15 -4.93 9.32
C GLY A 79 7.62 -5.08 7.90
N THR A 80 6.31 -5.28 7.81
CA THR A 80 5.57 -5.30 6.54
C THR A 80 4.64 -4.08 6.48
N ALA A 81 4.85 -3.24 5.47
CA ALA A 81 3.96 -2.15 5.14
C ALA A 81 3.27 -2.36 3.80
N VAL A 82 2.07 -1.82 3.69
CA VAL A 82 1.29 -1.79 2.45
C VAL A 82 1.11 -0.34 2.02
N LEU A 83 1.39 -0.02 0.76
CA LEU A 83 1.04 1.27 0.17
C LEU A 83 -0.16 1.08 -0.76
N LEU A 84 -1.28 1.70 -0.42
CA LEU A 84 -2.44 1.78 -1.31
C LEU A 84 -2.36 3.00 -2.21
N VAL A 85 -2.58 2.78 -3.51
CA VAL A 85 -2.69 3.82 -4.55
C VAL A 85 -4.02 3.72 -5.28
N ALA A 86 -4.50 4.83 -5.84
CA ALA A 86 -5.69 4.85 -6.68
C ALA A 86 -5.41 4.20 -8.04
N GLY A 87 -6.18 3.18 -8.43
CA GLY A 87 -6.06 2.53 -9.75
C GLY A 87 -4.82 1.64 -9.89
N GLU A 88 -4.25 1.57 -11.09
CA GLU A 88 -3.08 0.74 -11.42
C GLU A 88 -1.78 1.41 -10.96
N PRO A 89 -0.99 0.82 -10.03
CA PRO A 89 0.24 1.43 -9.53
C PRO A 89 1.21 1.82 -10.65
N ARG A 90 1.36 0.98 -11.68
CA ARG A 90 2.31 1.23 -12.78
C ARG A 90 1.95 2.42 -13.67
N SER A 91 0.72 2.93 -13.55
CA SER A 91 0.25 4.10 -14.31
C SER A 91 0.45 5.42 -13.54
N ASP A 92 0.84 5.37 -12.26
CA ASP A 92 1.06 6.57 -11.45
C ASP A 92 2.51 7.07 -11.57
N VAL A 93 2.69 8.20 -12.25
CA VAL A 93 3.99 8.85 -12.46
C VAL A 93 4.63 9.31 -11.15
N ALA A 94 3.83 9.79 -10.20
CA ALA A 94 4.34 10.27 -8.92
C ALA A 94 4.81 9.11 -8.06
N LEU A 95 4.09 7.98 -8.09
CA LEU A 95 4.56 6.73 -7.49
C LEU A 95 5.87 6.28 -8.13
N GLY A 96 5.98 6.26 -9.46
CA GLY A 96 7.21 5.88 -10.16
C GLY A 96 8.43 6.65 -9.65
N ALA A 97 8.33 7.98 -9.55
CA ALA A 97 9.42 8.81 -9.02
C ALA A 97 9.78 8.49 -7.55
N VAL A 98 8.80 8.07 -6.74
CA VAL A 98 9.04 7.63 -5.35
C VAL A 98 9.77 6.30 -5.33
N LEU A 99 9.38 5.33 -6.16
CA LEU A 99 10.04 4.02 -6.23
C LEU A 99 11.50 4.15 -6.68
N ASP A 100 11.77 4.97 -7.69
CA ASP A 100 13.14 5.29 -8.13
C ASP A 100 13.95 6.01 -7.03
N GLY A 101 13.28 6.76 -6.16
CA GLY A 101 13.88 7.38 -4.99
C GLY A 101 14.24 6.35 -3.91
N LEU A 102 13.33 5.41 -3.62
CA LEU A 102 13.54 4.34 -2.65
C LEU A 102 14.69 3.42 -3.04
N GLU A 103 14.77 3.02 -4.31
CA GLU A 103 15.86 2.17 -4.82
C GLU A 103 17.24 2.79 -4.54
N ARG A 104 17.33 4.12 -4.59
CA ARG A 104 18.58 4.86 -4.33
C ARG A 104 18.84 5.15 -2.85
N CYS A 105 17.79 5.42 -2.07
CA CYS A 105 17.91 5.92 -0.69
C CYS A 105 17.76 4.83 0.38
N CYS A 106 17.13 3.71 0.05
CA CYS A 106 16.85 2.62 0.99
C CYS A 106 16.95 1.27 0.27
N PRO A 107 18.16 0.84 -0.17
CA PRO A 107 18.34 -0.37 -0.96
C PRO A 107 17.99 -1.67 -0.21
N ASP A 108 17.96 -1.63 1.12
CA ASP A 108 17.59 -2.77 1.96
C ASP A 108 16.07 -2.95 2.08
N LEU A 109 15.26 -1.99 1.61
CA LEU A 109 13.81 -2.08 1.56
C LEU A 109 13.36 -2.95 0.37
N ASP A 110 12.66 -4.04 0.66
CA ASP A 110 12.06 -4.89 -0.37
C ASP A 110 10.74 -4.29 -0.87
N VAL A 111 10.78 -3.59 -2.00
CA VAL A 111 9.59 -3.02 -2.62
C VAL A 111 8.99 -4.01 -3.61
N ARG A 112 7.72 -4.36 -3.41
CA ARG A 112 6.97 -5.30 -4.27
C ARG A 112 5.77 -4.61 -4.88
N VAL A 113 5.60 -4.75 -6.20
CA VAL A 113 4.40 -4.26 -6.92
C VAL A 113 3.74 -5.46 -7.64
N PRO A 114 2.90 -6.24 -6.94
CA PRO A 114 2.26 -7.42 -7.51
C PRO A 114 1.39 -7.04 -8.72
N ALA A 115 1.63 -7.67 -9.87
CA ALA A 115 0.84 -7.40 -11.06
C ALA A 115 -0.60 -7.90 -10.89
N GLY A 116 -1.58 -7.09 -11.29
CA GLY A 116 -2.99 -7.49 -11.30
C GLY A 116 -3.63 -7.68 -9.93
N THR A 117 -2.94 -7.33 -8.84
CA THR A 117 -3.52 -7.34 -7.49
C THR A 117 -4.10 -5.97 -7.19
N ARG A 118 -5.42 -5.91 -7.05
CA ARG A 118 -6.12 -4.68 -6.66
C ARG A 118 -7.12 -4.97 -5.55
N VAL A 119 -7.25 -3.99 -4.68
CA VAL A 119 -8.15 -4.01 -3.53
C VAL A 119 -9.45 -3.37 -3.96
N ALA A 120 -10.54 -4.13 -3.83
CA ALA A 120 -11.87 -3.59 -4.10
C ALA A 120 -12.28 -2.64 -2.95
N PRO A 121 -12.89 -1.49 -3.25
CA PRO A 121 -13.56 -0.72 -2.22
C PRO A 121 -14.71 -1.56 -1.61
N PRO A 122 -15.03 -1.39 -0.31
CA PRO A 122 -16.13 -2.11 0.29
C PRO A 122 -17.43 -1.85 -0.46
N HIS A 123 -18.17 -2.93 -0.76
CA HIS A 123 -19.46 -2.80 -1.40
C HIS A 123 -20.38 -1.90 -0.55
N ARG A 124 -20.74 -0.73 -1.09
CA ARG A 124 -21.90 0.01 -0.59
C ARG A 124 -23.13 -0.84 -0.87
N SER A 125 -23.60 -1.59 0.12
CA SER A 125 -24.96 -2.13 0.06
C SER A 125 -25.90 -0.94 -0.19
N PRO A 126 -26.81 -1.00 -1.17
CA PRO A 126 -27.81 0.04 -1.30
C PRO A 126 -28.58 0.06 0.02
N LEU A 127 -28.52 1.20 0.73
CA LEU A 127 -29.50 1.53 1.74
C LEU A 127 -30.82 1.61 0.99
N ILE A 128 -31.57 0.52 1.01
CA ILE A 128 -32.91 0.46 0.43
C ILE A 128 -33.73 1.51 1.20
N GLY A 129 -34.00 2.63 0.55
CA GLY A 129 -34.95 3.65 0.96
C GLY A 129 -36.25 3.48 0.19
#